data_AF-A0A6F9CPD1-F1
#
_entry.id   AF-A0A6F9CPD1-F1
#
_cell.length_a   1.000
_cell.length_b   1.000
_cell.length_c   1.000
_cell.angle_alpha   90.00
_cell.angle_beta   90.00
_cell.angle_gamma   90.00
#
_symmetry.space_group_name_H-M   'P 1'
#
loop_
_entity.id
_entity.type
_entity.pdbx_description
1 polymer ?
#
loop_
_entity_poly.entity_id
_entity_poly.type
_entity_poly.pdbx_seq_one_letter_code
_entity_poly.pdbx_strand_id
1 'polypeptide(L)'
;MSFQACKKACFRIPKIPQICRFQKEEGPCRAMHWRYFFNMTTMQCEQFIYGGCQGNENRFQDQMSCMEYCRPHKTTPVLCLDPLDKGGCAASIPRYYYNSASR
;
A
#
# COMPACT_ATOMS: atom_id res chain seq x y z
N MET A 1 -6.34 20.16 16.62
CA MET A 1 -5.70 18.98 15.98
C MET A 1 -4.35 19.43 15.40
N SER A 2 -3.26 18.70 15.64
CA SER A 2 -1.93 19.04 15.14
C SER A 2 -1.75 18.66 13.66
N PHE A 3 -0.75 19.24 12.99
CA PHE A 3 -0.35 18.84 11.63
C PHE A 3 -0.10 17.32 11.52
N GLN A 4 0.51 16.74 12.55
CA GLN A 4 0.73 15.31 12.67
C GLN A 4 -0.59 14.51 12.73
N ALA A 5 -1.58 15.00 13.47
CA ALA A 5 -2.90 14.38 13.58
C ALA A 5 -3.71 14.51 12.28
N CYS A 6 -3.60 15.66 11.59
CA CYS A 6 -4.18 15.87 10.26
C CYS A 6 -3.56 14.90 9.23
N LYS A 7 -2.22 14.81 9.17
CA LYS A 7 -1.52 13.81 8.34
C LYS A 7 -1.97 12.38 8.65
N LYS A 8 -2.01 12.01 9.94
CA LYS A 8 -2.38 10.65 10.37
C LYS A 8 -3.84 10.30 10.04
N ALA A 9 -4.75 11.28 10.05
CA ALA A 9 -6.13 11.11 9.60
C ALA A 9 -6.25 10.98 8.07
N CYS A 10 -5.38 11.67 7.31
CA CYS A 10 -5.36 11.63 5.85
C CYS A 10 -4.67 10.36 5.29
N PHE A 11 -3.77 9.73 6.04
CA PHE A 11 -3.13 8.47 5.64
C PHE A 11 -3.82 7.28 6.28
N ARG A 12 -4.83 6.74 5.59
CA ARG A 12 -5.36 5.41 5.92
C ARG A 12 -4.34 4.35 5.56
N ILE A 13 -4.27 3.36 6.44
CA ILE A 13 -3.38 2.19 6.44
C ILE A 13 -3.13 1.70 5.00
N PRO A 14 -1.86 1.47 4.59
CA PRO A 14 -1.54 0.93 3.27
C PRO A 14 -2.38 -0.32 3.00
N LYS A 15 -3.29 -0.25 2.02
CA LYS A 15 -4.16 -1.36 1.65
C LYS A 15 -3.35 -2.36 0.84
N ILE A 16 -2.65 -3.23 1.55
CA ILE A 16 -1.91 -4.35 0.94
C ILE A 16 -2.90 -5.49 0.70
N PRO A 17 -3.00 -6.04 -0.53
CA PRO A 17 -3.86 -7.19 -0.82
C PRO A 17 -3.55 -8.37 0.11
N GLN A 18 -4.57 -9.18 0.44
CA GLN A 18 -4.38 -10.30 1.39
C GLN A 18 -3.34 -11.31 0.90
N ILE A 19 -3.32 -11.59 -0.41
CA ILE A 19 -2.35 -12.49 -1.05
C ILE A 19 -0.91 -12.07 -0.73
N CYS A 20 -0.62 -10.76 -0.80
CA CYS A 20 0.71 -10.21 -0.51
C CYS A 20 1.13 -10.31 0.96
N ARG A 21 0.22 -10.72 1.85
CA ARG A 21 0.51 -10.89 3.29
C ARG A 21 0.93 -12.31 3.63
N PHE A 22 0.78 -13.25 2.71
CA PHE A 22 1.25 -14.61 2.91
C PHE A 22 2.77 -14.68 2.88
N GLN A 23 3.34 -15.64 3.60
CA GLN A 23 4.77 -15.93 3.53
C GLN A 23 5.11 -16.58 2.18
N LYS A 24 6.39 -16.53 1.78
CA LYS A 24 6.85 -17.33 0.64
C LYS A 24 6.65 -18.81 0.93
N GLU A 25 6.26 -19.57 -0.09
CA GLU A 25 6.03 -21.01 0.06
C GLU A 25 6.54 -21.77 -1.17
N GLU A 26 7.55 -22.62 -0.95
CA GLU A 26 8.21 -23.38 -2.01
C GLU A 26 7.35 -24.57 -2.47
N GLY A 27 6.49 -25.10 -1.58
CA GLY A 27 5.72 -26.32 -1.83
C GLY A 27 6.57 -27.60 -1.73
N PRO A 28 5.96 -28.78 -1.87
CA PRO A 28 6.64 -30.06 -1.67
C PRO A 28 7.42 -30.56 -2.90
N CYS A 29 7.14 -30.01 -4.09
CA CYS A 29 7.87 -30.37 -5.31
C CYS A 29 9.29 -29.80 -5.32
N ARG A 30 10.18 -30.36 -6.16
CA ARG A 30 11.62 -30.04 -6.16
C ARG A 30 12.14 -29.40 -7.45
N ALA A 31 11.25 -28.89 -8.30
CA ALA A 31 11.68 -28.09 -9.45
C ALA A 31 12.23 -26.74 -8.99
N MET A 32 13.14 -26.15 -9.75
CA MET A 32 13.73 -24.85 -9.42
C MET A 32 13.12 -23.75 -10.29
N HIS A 33 11.98 -23.21 -9.86
CA HIS A 33 11.38 -22.06 -10.53
C HIS A 33 11.67 -20.78 -9.77
N TRP A 34 12.45 -19.89 -10.36
CA TRP A 34 12.64 -18.54 -9.83
C TRP A 34 11.34 -17.74 -9.91
N ARG A 35 10.91 -17.22 -8.78
CA ARG A 35 9.68 -16.41 -8.61
C ARG A 35 9.94 -15.27 -7.64
N TYR A 36 9.00 -14.34 -7.57
CA TYR A 36 9.04 -13.22 -6.63
C TYR A 36 7.89 -13.32 -5.63
N PHE A 37 8.12 -12.93 -4.38
CA PHE A 37 7.08 -12.77 -3.37
C PHE A 37 7.20 -11.39 -2.71
N PHE A 38 6.10 -10.84 -2.22
CA PHE A 38 6.13 -9.60 -1.46
C PHE A 38 6.51 -9.88 -0.01
N ASN A 39 7.63 -9.31 0.43
CA ASN A 39 8.10 -9.38 1.81
C ASN A 39 7.52 -8.21 2.60
N MET A 40 6.59 -8.49 3.50
CA MET A 40 5.93 -7.50 4.36
C MET A 40 6.89 -6.80 5.34
N THR A 41 8.03 -7.41 5.67
CA THR A 41 9.02 -6.85 6.60
C THR A 41 9.86 -5.78 5.91
N THR A 42 10.34 -6.06 4.70
CA THR A 42 11.16 -5.13 3.92
C THR A 42 10.31 -4.21 3.04
N MET A 43 9.03 -4.55 2.84
CA MET A 43 8.08 -3.88 1.96
C MET A 43 8.53 -3.90 0.48
N GLN A 44 9.19 -4.98 0.08
CA GLN A 44 9.75 -5.18 -1.26
C GLN A 44 9.43 -6.55 -1.83
N CYS A 45 9.51 -6.67 -3.15
CA CYS A 45 9.43 -7.97 -3.83
C CYS A 45 10.80 -8.61 -3.93
N GLU A 46 10.94 -9.78 -3.32
CA GLU A 46 12.18 -10.54 -3.19
C GLU A 46 12.07 -11.87 -3.96
N GLN A 47 13.20 -12.36 -4.47
CA GLN A 47 13.24 -13.58 -5.27
C GLN A 47 13.29 -14.81 -4.36
N PHE A 48 12.60 -15.88 -4.75
CA PHE A 48 12.63 -17.19 -4.09
C PHE A 48 12.48 -18.33 -5.10
N ILE A 49 12.75 -19.57 -4.65
CA ILE A 49 12.58 -20.77 -5.46
C ILE A 49 11.21 -21.39 -5.15
N TYR A 50 10.40 -21.60 -6.18
CA TYR A 50 9.16 -22.36 -6.10
C TYR A 50 9.37 -23.76 -6.66
N GLY A 51 8.97 -24.76 -5.87
CA GLY A 51 9.11 -26.19 -6.13
C GLY A 51 8.31 -26.71 -7.32
N GLY A 52 7.35 -25.93 -7.84
CA GLY A 52 6.57 -26.26 -9.04
C GLY A 52 5.16 -26.79 -8.75
N CYS A 53 4.81 -27.10 -7.50
CA CYS A 53 3.45 -27.48 -7.13
C CYS A 53 3.04 -26.94 -5.75
N GLN A 54 1.72 -26.80 -5.55
CA GLN A 54 1.12 -26.25 -4.33
C GLN A 54 1.62 -24.82 -4.01
N GLY A 55 1.84 -24.50 -2.73
CA GLY A 55 2.17 -23.14 -2.32
C GLY A 55 0.96 -22.21 -2.24
N ASN A 56 1.23 -20.94 -2.05
CA ASN A 56 0.23 -19.88 -2.03
C ASN A 56 0.40 -18.88 -3.19
N GLU A 57 -0.50 -17.91 -3.25
CA GLU A 57 -0.58 -16.93 -4.35
C GLU A 57 0.40 -15.75 -4.22
N ASN A 58 1.16 -15.62 -3.13
CA ASN A 58 2.24 -14.62 -3.03
C ASN A 58 3.46 -15.05 -3.87
N ARG A 59 3.23 -15.23 -5.17
CA ARG A 59 4.17 -15.82 -6.12
C ARG A 59 3.95 -15.23 -7.51
N PHE A 60 4.84 -14.34 -7.88
CA PHE A 60 4.83 -13.58 -9.13
C PHE A 60 5.96 -14.03 -10.05
N GLN A 61 5.79 -13.83 -11.36
CA GLN A 61 6.78 -14.24 -12.35
C GLN A 61 7.97 -13.28 -12.43
N ASP A 62 7.72 -12.00 -12.23
CA ASP A 62 8.69 -10.92 -12.31
C ASP A 62 8.52 -9.95 -11.15
N GLN A 63 9.56 -9.17 -10.88
CA GLN A 63 9.56 -8.22 -9.76
C GLN A 63 8.56 -7.08 -9.97
N MET A 64 8.33 -6.66 -11.22
CA MET A 64 7.48 -5.52 -11.55
C MET A 64 6.02 -5.82 -11.26
N SER A 65 5.51 -6.97 -11.72
CA SER A 65 4.13 -7.43 -11.45
C SER A 65 3.87 -7.60 -9.96
N CYS A 66 4.83 -8.15 -9.23
CA CYS A 66 4.76 -8.23 -7.76
C CYS A 66 4.64 -6.84 -7.12
N MET A 67 5.50 -5.90 -7.53
CA MET A 67 5.50 -4.55 -6.95
C MET A 67 4.25 -3.78 -7.32
N GLU A 68 3.78 -3.87 -8.55
CA GLU A 68 2.53 -3.23 -8.99
C GLU A 68 1.32 -3.76 -8.21
N TYR A 69 1.27 -5.07 -7.97
CA TYR A 69 0.15 -5.69 -7.27
C TYR A 69 0.19 -5.45 -5.75
N CYS A 70 1.37 -5.58 -5.12
CA CYS A 70 1.49 -5.62 -3.66
C CYS A 70 1.92 -4.31 -3.01
N ARG A 71 2.63 -3.44 -3.74
CA ARG A 71 3.17 -2.22 -3.13
C ARG A 71 2.02 -1.27 -2.79
N PRO A 72 1.94 -0.81 -1.53
CA PRO A 72 0.93 0.16 -1.19
C PRO A 72 1.22 1.50 -1.86
N HIS A 73 0.27 1.95 -2.67
CA HIS A 73 0.28 3.30 -3.22
C HIS A 73 -0.07 4.30 -2.13
N LYS A 74 0.72 5.38 -2.01
CA LYS A 74 0.35 6.55 -1.22
C LYS A 74 -0.74 7.33 -1.97
N THR A 75 -1.96 6.81 -1.95
CA THR A 75 -3.12 7.52 -2.48
C THR A 75 -3.56 8.55 -1.45
N THR A 76 -3.49 9.82 -1.83
CA THR A 76 -4.14 10.89 -1.07
C THR A 76 -5.65 10.68 -1.22
N PRO A 77 -6.43 10.56 -0.12
CA PRO A 77 -7.88 10.47 -0.22
C PRO A 77 -8.43 11.65 -1.02
N VAL A 78 -9.46 11.42 -1.84
CA VAL A 78 -10.10 12.46 -2.66
C VAL A 78 -10.59 13.63 -1.80
N LEU A 79 -11.04 13.36 -0.57
CA LEU A 79 -11.42 14.35 0.44
C LEU A 79 -10.31 15.37 0.78
N CYS A 80 -9.04 15.00 0.61
CA CYS A 80 -7.92 15.91 0.82
C CYS A 80 -7.60 16.72 -0.44
N LEU A 81 -8.17 16.37 -1.59
CA LEU A 81 -8.03 17.12 -2.85
C LEU A 81 -9.15 18.14 -3.03
N ASP A 82 -10.21 18.04 -2.22
CA ASP A 82 -11.35 18.95 -2.29
C ASP A 82 -10.92 20.38 -1.94
N PRO A 83 -11.46 21.40 -2.64
CA PRO A 83 -11.23 22.79 -2.30
C PRO A 83 -11.65 23.11 -0.86
N LEU A 84 -11.03 24.13 -0.27
CA LEU A 84 -11.46 24.64 1.03
C LEU A 84 -12.91 25.12 0.95
N ASP A 85 -13.82 24.39 1.60
CA ASP A 85 -15.20 24.82 1.83
C ASP A 85 -15.29 25.59 3.17
N LYS A 86 -15.72 26.86 3.08
CA LYS A 86 -15.95 27.72 4.26
C LYS A 86 -17.37 27.56 4.83
N GLY A 87 -18.26 26.89 4.12
CA GLY A 87 -19.69 26.86 4.42
C GLY A 87 -20.37 28.23 4.28
N GLY A 88 -21.66 28.29 4.57
CA GLY A 88 -22.49 29.50 4.44
C GLY A 88 -22.66 30.31 5.73
N CYS A 89 -22.07 29.89 6.85
CA CYS A 89 -22.20 30.56 8.14
C CYS A 89 -21.20 31.73 8.29
N ALA A 90 -21.57 32.79 9.00
CA ALA A 90 -20.72 33.98 9.18
C ALA A 90 -19.66 33.85 10.30
N ALA A 91 -19.64 32.74 11.04
CA ALA A 91 -18.75 32.57 12.18
C ALA A 91 -17.28 32.42 11.74
N SER A 92 -16.38 33.19 12.36
CA SER A 92 -14.93 33.07 12.13
C SER A 92 -14.32 32.08 13.11
N ILE A 93 -14.31 30.81 12.73
CA ILE A 93 -13.78 29.72 13.56
C ILE A 93 -12.50 29.18 12.91
N PRO A 94 -11.34 29.27 13.57
CA PRO A 94 -10.10 28.75 13.02
C PRO A 94 -10.16 27.22 12.89
N ARG A 95 -10.02 26.73 11.66
CA ARG A 95 -9.89 25.30 11.34
C ARG A 95 -8.70 25.06 10.43
N TYR A 96 -8.20 23.83 10.44
CA TYR A 96 -7.13 23.39 9.56
C TYR A 96 -7.72 22.63 8.38
N TYR A 97 -7.13 22.81 7.21
CA TYR A 97 -7.46 22.07 5.99
C TYR A 97 -6.18 21.56 5.34
N TYR A 98 -6.33 20.58 4.46
CA TYR A 98 -5.21 20.07 3.68
C TYR A 98 -5.06 20.92 2.41
N ASN A 99 -3.91 21.55 2.22
CA ASN A 99 -3.59 22.27 0.98
C ASN A 99 -2.80 21.35 0.05
N SER A 100 -3.41 20.98 -1.08
CA SER A 100 -2.82 20.10 -2.10
C SER A 100 -1.73 20.77 -2.94
N ALA A 101 -1.70 22.11 -3.01
CA ALA A 101 -0.70 22.88 -3.76
C ALA A 101 0.63 23.07 -3.02
N SER A 102 0.66 22.80 -1.71
CA SER A 102 1.86 22.91 -0.87
C SER A 102 2.66 21.59 -0.76
N ARG A 103 2.59 20.75 -1.78
CA ARG A 103 3.27 19.44 -1.84
C ARG A 103 4.62 19.54 -2.54
#